data_AF-A0A382RNN8-F1
#
_entry.id   AF-A0A382RNN8-F1
#
_cell.length_a   1.000
_cell.length_b   1.000
_cell.length_c   1.000
_cell.angle_alpha   90.00
_cell.angle_beta   90.00
_cell.angle_gamma   90.00
#
_symmetry.space_group_name_H-M   'P 1'
#
loop_
_entity.id
_entity.type
_entity.pdbx_description
1 polymer ?
#
loop_
_entity_poly.entity_id
_entity_poly.type
_entity_poly.pdbx_seq_one_letter_code
_entity_poly.pdbx_strand_id
1 'polypeptide(L)'
;ENDAHLSIREKPYDEHQPLESSSWTFDRMEDGRPAIRYPNGFIPGKIYNFIYTGCNPTVMGLGFLTTRDFISYMKYEADKHGGLKNLLRIDRALGFGSSQSGRFLRHLLYEGFNQDEENRQVFDGVIANVSGGGMGSFNHRFAQPSRHASAHFDVYYPTEQFPFNDLPQADPIADRTDGLLTRCDETETTPKIFYTNTSTEYWNRSASLIHTNVTGTHDSSIHPSVRIYHFTGTQHGPADLPQNADELSGNPVNFRLCHRALLVALNKWIAEDDDPPESRHGTISDGTLVALEQIKKSWPKMPLALPSHPRDPRRLDHG
;
A
#
# COMPACT_ATOMS: atom_id res chain seq x y z
N GLU A 1 15.74 17.48 21.55
CA GLU A 1 15.70 16.87 22.90
C GLU A 1 14.52 17.37 23.71
N ASN A 2 14.26 18.68 23.77
CA ASN A 2 13.18 19.25 24.60
C ASN A 2 11.75 18.75 24.24
N ASP A 3 11.50 18.37 22.98
CA ASP A 3 10.19 17.87 22.51
C ASP A 3 10.16 16.34 22.38
N ALA A 4 11.11 15.64 23.01
CA ALA A 4 11.15 14.19 22.96
C ALA A 4 10.20 13.58 23.99
N HIS A 5 9.39 12.61 23.56
CA HIS A 5 8.39 11.96 24.40
C HIS A 5 8.52 10.45 24.31
N LEU A 6 8.45 9.79 25.45
CA LEU A 6 8.38 8.33 25.55
C LEU A 6 7.01 7.95 26.10
N SER A 7 6.38 6.97 25.47
CA SER A 7 5.09 6.43 25.92
C SER A 7 5.11 4.91 25.88
N ILE A 8 4.21 4.30 26.65
CA ILE A 8 4.02 2.87 26.72
C ILE A 8 2.57 2.52 26.40
N ARG A 9 2.36 1.39 25.73
CA ARG A 9 1.04 0.77 25.55
C ARG A 9 1.14 -0.75 25.54
N GLU A 10 0.02 -1.43 25.71
CA GLU A 10 -0.03 -2.90 25.72
C GLU A 10 -0.27 -3.47 24.33
N LYS A 11 -1.27 -2.96 23.62
CA LYS A 11 -1.62 -3.40 22.27
C LYS A 11 -1.36 -2.29 21.25
N PRO A 12 -1.21 -2.63 19.95
CA PRO A 12 -0.88 -1.64 18.92
C PRO A 12 -1.81 -0.43 18.85
N TYR A 13 -3.10 -0.59 19.12
CA TYR A 13 -4.13 0.46 19.05
C TYR A 13 -4.57 1.04 20.40
N ASP A 14 -3.97 0.62 21.50
CA ASP A 14 -4.30 1.17 22.81
C ASP A 14 -3.84 2.63 22.93
N GLU A 15 -4.49 3.40 23.79
CA GLU A 15 -4.05 4.75 24.12
C GLU A 15 -2.62 4.76 24.66
N HIS A 16 -1.86 5.76 24.25
CA HIS A 16 -0.49 5.94 24.67
C HIS A 16 -0.47 6.47 26.11
N GLN A 17 0.18 5.75 27.01
CA GLN A 17 0.43 6.23 28.37
C GLN A 17 1.79 6.95 28.37
N PRO A 18 1.84 8.28 28.50
CA PRO A 18 3.10 9.00 28.54
C PRO A 18 3.90 8.59 29.77
N LEU A 19 5.22 8.45 29.60
CA LEU A 19 6.15 8.30 30.70
C LEU A 19 6.71 9.68 31.05
N GLU A 20 6.74 9.98 32.34
CA GLU A 20 7.30 11.24 32.87
C GLU A 20 8.70 11.50 32.29
N SER A 21 8.95 12.70 31.78
CA SER A 21 10.24 13.03 31.13
C SER A 21 11.43 12.88 32.07
N SER A 22 11.23 13.01 33.38
CA SER A 22 12.26 12.78 34.40
C SER A 22 12.54 11.30 34.69
N SER A 23 11.71 10.38 34.17
CA SER A 23 11.82 8.94 34.41
C SER A 23 12.74 8.21 33.45
N TRP A 24 13.21 8.87 32.38
CA TRP A 24 14.12 8.31 31.38
C TRP A 24 15.11 9.37 30.90
N THR A 25 16.23 8.95 30.30
CA THR A 25 17.23 9.85 29.73
C THR A 25 17.80 9.31 28.43
N PHE A 26 18.35 10.19 27.60
CA PHE A 26 19.21 9.79 26.48
C PHE A 26 20.51 9.20 27.01
N ASP A 27 20.98 8.15 26.34
CA ASP A 27 22.19 7.44 26.74
C ASP A 27 22.90 6.82 25.52
N ARG A 28 23.99 6.09 25.75
CA ARG A 28 24.67 5.27 24.76
C ARG A 28 24.94 3.86 25.29
N MET A 29 24.85 2.90 24.38
CA MET A 29 25.36 1.54 24.61
C MET A 29 26.90 1.59 24.72
N GLU A 30 27.51 0.52 25.24
CA GLU A 30 28.98 0.41 25.35
C GLU A 30 29.71 0.58 24.01
N ASP A 31 29.07 0.17 22.91
CA ASP A 31 29.57 0.33 21.54
C ASP A 31 29.29 1.72 20.91
N GLY A 32 28.76 2.65 21.70
CA GLY A 32 28.49 4.04 21.29
C GLY A 32 27.16 4.25 20.59
N ARG A 33 26.35 3.21 20.31
CA ARG A 33 25.02 3.37 19.71
C ARG A 33 24.09 4.18 20.62
N PRO A 34 23.25 5.08 20.07
CA PRO A 34 22.24 5.80 20.86
C PRO A 34 21.31 4.83 21.59
N ALA A 35 20.98 5.14 22.84
CA ALA A 35 20.10 4.37 23.69
C ALA A 35 19.17 5.27 24.50
N ILE A 36 18.11 4.67 25.05
CA ILE A 36 17.27 5.29 26.08
C ILE A 36 17.53 4.54 27.39
N ARG A 37 17.96 5.26 28.42
CA ARG A 37 18.05 4.74 29.78
C ARG A 37 16.72 4.95 30.47
N TYR A 38 16.11 3.85 30.91
CA TYR A 38 14.88 3.85 31.69
C TYR A 38 15.12 3.06 32.99
N PRO A 39 15.44 3.70 34.13
CA PRO A 39 15.84 3.03 35.36
C PRO A 39 14.80 2.03 35.91
N ASN A 40 13.51 2.26 35.63
CA ASN A 40 12.44 1.34 36.02
C ASN A 40 12.39 0.06 35.16
N GLY A 41 13.16 0.01 34.08
CA GLY A 41 13.28 -1.15 33.19
C GLY A 41 12.18 -1.23 32.12
N PHE A 42 12.56 -1.73 30.93
CA PHE A 42 11.59 -2.04 29.88
C PHE A 42 10.89 -3.37 30.19
N ILE A 43 9.55 -3.36 30.12
CA ILE A 43 8.72 -4.54 30.41
C ILE A 43 8.56 -5.36 29.12
N PRO A 44 8.97 -6.65 29.10
CA PRO A 44 8.77 -7.52 27.95
C PRO A 44 7.30 -7.60 27.54
N GLY A 45 7.04 -7.51 26.23
CA GLY A 45 5.69 -7.58 25.66
C GLY A 45 4.92 -6.25 25.63
N LYS A 46 5.43 -5.18 26.26
CA LYS A 46 4.87 -3.83 26.11
C LYS A 46 5.48 -3.12 24.90
N ILE A 47 4.71 -2.20 24.32
CA ILE A 47 5.14 -1.40 23.17
C ILE A 47 5.55 -0.02 23.67
N TYR A 48 6.80 0.35 23.43
CA TYR A 48 7.34 1.66 23.77
C TYR A 48 7.45 2.51 22.51
N ASN A 49 6.89 3.72 22.57
CA ASN A 49 6.91 4.68 21.48
C ASN A 49 7.73 5.89 21.87
N PHE A 50 8.83 6.08 21.15
CA PHE A 50 9.70 7.23 21.27
C PHE A 50 9.47 8.18 20.10
N ILE A 51 9.02 9.40 20.40
CA ILE A 51 8.78 10.47 19.43
C ILE A 51 9.80 11.56 19.70
N TYR A 52 10.50 12.01 18.66
CA TYR A 52 11.50 13.06 18.75
C TYR A 52 11.64 13.80 17.43
N THR A 53 12.10 15.04 17.49
CA THR A 53 12.46 15.81 16.30
C THR A 53 13.76 15.28 15.69
N GLY A 54 13.64 14.55 14.59
CA GLY A 54 14.77 14.11 13.78
C GLY A 54 15.32 15.25 12.90
N CYS A 55 16.58 15.15 12.50
CA CYS A 55 17.22 16.08 11.56
C CYS A 55 17.90 15.32 10.40
N ASN A 56 18.19 16.05 9.31
CA ASN A 56 18.95 15.55 8.15
C ASN A 56 18.43 14.23 7.53
N PRO A 57 17.14 14.14 7.13
CA PRO A 57 16.66 12.97 6.40
C PRO A 57 17.40 12.82 5.07
N THR A 58 17.70 11.58 4.68
CA THR A 58 18.19 11.28 3.33
C THR A 58 17.14 11.65 2.29
N VAL A 59 17.58 12.11 1.11
CA VAL A 59 16.69 12.34 -0.03
C VAL A 59 16.10 11.00 -0.48
N MET A 60 14.77 10.93 -0.52
CA MET A 60 14.01 9.76 -0.94
C MET A 60 13.32 10.04 -2.28
N GLY A 61 12.63 9.06 -2.87
CA GLY A 61 11.87 9.23 -4.12
C GLY A 61 12.67 9.08 -5.42
N LEU A 62 14.02 9.08 -5.39
CA LEU A 62 14.87 8.96 -6.59
C LEU A 62 14.63 7.67 -7.41
N GLY A 63 14.12 6.62 -6.76
CA GLY A 63 13.74 5.38 -7.44
C GLY A 63 12.61 5.56 -8.45
N PHE A 64 11.69 6.51 -8.22
CA PHE A 64 10.64 6.85 -9.18
C PHE A 64 11.22 7.47 -10.45
N LEU A 65 12.09 8.48 -10.30
CA LEU A 65 12.80 9.13 -11.40
C LEU A 65 13.59 8.10 -12.23
N THR A 66 14.37 7.26 -11.55
CA THR A 66 15.18 6.23 -12.23
C THR A 66 14.29 5.26 -13.03
N THR A 67 13.14 4.87 -12.47
CA THR A 67 12.19 3.98 -13.15
C THR A 67 11.55 4.66 -14.36
N ARG A 68 11.09 5.92 -14.19
CA ARG A 68 10.51 6.75 -15.25
C ARG A 68 11.48 6.89 -16.43
N ASP A 69 12.69 7.34 -16.17
CA ASP A 69 13.69 7.65 -17.20
C ASP A 69 14.17 6.40 -17.90
N PHE A 70 14.39 5.31 -17.15
CA PHE A 70 14.78 4.03 -17.74
C PHE A 70 13.71 3.51 -18.70
N ILE A 71 12.44 3.52 -18.31
CA ILE A 71 11.36 2.99 -19.14
C ILE A 71 11.09 3.91 -20.33
N SER A 72 11.11 5.23 -20.12
CA SER A 72 11.01 6.21 -21.20
C SER A 72 12.12 6.01 -22.24
N TYR A 73 13.38 5.91 -21.82
CA TYR A 73 14.51 5.63 -22.71
C TYR A 73 14.29 4.34 -23.51
N MET A 74 13.89 3.25 -22.83
CA MET A 74 13.64 1.96 -23.47
C MET A 74 12.52 2.04 -24.52
N LYS A 75 11.48 2.85 -24.28
CA LYS A 75 10.31 2.98 -25.14
C LYS A 75 10.53 3.91 -26.32
N TYR A 76 11.29 5.00 -26.13
CA TYR A 76 11.36 6.10 -27.10
C TYR A 76 12.73 6.30 -27.76
N GLU A 77 13.80 5.78 -27.18
CA GLU A 77 15.17 6.14 -27.57
C GLU A 77 16.10 4.94 -27.81
N ALA A 78 15.86 3.79 -27.17
CA ALA A 78 16.75 2.64 -27.25
C ALA A 78 16.97 2.13 -28.68
N ASP A 79 15.98 2.23 -29.57
CA ASP A 79 16.09 1.83 -30.97
C ASP A 79 16.83 2.86 -31.85
N LYS A 80 17.13 4.05 -31.32
CA LYS A 80 17.85 5.13 -32.01
C LYS A 80 19.35 5.16 -31.70
N HIS A 81 19.80 4.47 -30.64
CA HIS A 81 21.17 4.59 -30.12
C HIS A 81 21.92 3.24 -29.99
N GLY A 82 23.21 3.24 -30.35
CA GLY A 82 24.14 2.15 -30.06
C GLY A 82 23.85 0.81 -30.74
N GLY A 83 24.24 -0.29 -30.09
CA GLY A 83 24.09 -1.66 -30.59
C GLY A 83 22.67 -2.23 -30.53
N LEU A 84 21.68 -1.45 -30.10
CA LEU A 84 20.26 -1.84 -30.02
C LEU A 84 19.43 -1.28 -31.17
N LYS A 85 20.05 -0.52 -32.07
CA LYS A 85 19.40 0.09 -33.23
C LYS A 85 18.71 -0.97 -34.08
N ASN A 86 17.41 -0.77 -34.33
CA ASN A 86 16.53 -1.70 -35.05
C ASN A 86 16.37 -3.10 -34.42
N LEU A 87 16.81 -3.32 -33.17
CA LEU A 87 16.69 -4.61 -32.47
C LEU A 87 15.66 -4.60 -31.34
N LEU A 88 15.39 -3.44 -30.74
CA LEU A 88 14.47 -3.30 -29.60
C LEU A 88 13.51 -2.13 -29.83
N ARG A 89 12.44 -2.36 -30.58
CA ARG A 89 11.29 -1.46 -30.57
C ARG A 89 10.31 -1.92 -29.51
N ILE A 90 10.07 -1.07 -28.50
CA ILE A 90 9.08 -1.32 -27.45
C ILE A 90 7.90 -0.40 -27.70
N ASP A 91 6.79 -0.96 -28.18
CA ASP A 91 5.57 -0.17 -28.44
C ASP A 91 4.79 0.11 -27.15
N ARG A 92 4.89 -0.76 -26.14
CA ARG A 92 4.14 -0.67 -24.88
C ARG A 92 4.97 -1.13 -23.69
N ALA A 93 4.86 -0.42 -22.57
CA ALA A 93 5.47 -0.77 -21.30
C ALA A 93 4.39 -1.14 -20.27
N LEU A 94 4.52 -2.34 -19.70
CA LEU A 94 3.62 -2.86 -18.67
C LEU A 94 4.40 -3.03 -17.36
N GLY A 95 3.88 -2.49 -16.27
CA GLY A 95 4.40 -2.66 -14.92
C GLY A 95 3.64 -3.73 -14.15
N PHE A 96 4.35 -4.68 -13.53
CA PHE A 96 3.78 -5.58 -12.53
C PHE A 96 4.51 -5.39 -11.21
N GLY A 97 3.75 -5.19 -10.13
CA GLY A 97 4.31 -5.05 -8.78
C GLY A 97 3.50 -5.87 -7.79
N SER A 98 4.17 -6.51 -6.83
CA SER A 98 3.53 -7.30 -5.77
C SER A 98 3.91 -6.76 -4.40
N SER A 99 2.93 -6.52 -3.54
CA SER A 99 3.11 -5.97 -2.20
C SER A 99 3.85 -4.62 -2.25
N GLN A 100 5.14 -4.57 -1.89
CA GLN A 100 5.93 -3.35 -1.90
C GLN A 100 6.07 -2.75 -3.30
N SER A 101 6.38 -3.55 -4.32
CA SER A 101 6.50 -3.03 -5.69
C SER A 101 5.14 -2.65 -6.28
N GLY A 102 4.04 -3.24 -5.81
CA GLY A 102 2.69 -2.80 -6.16
C GLY A 102 2.36 -1.43 -5.56
N ARG A 103 2.72 -1.21 -4.29
CA ARG A 103 2.64 0.11 -3.63
C ARG A 103 3.57 1.13 -4.29
N PHE A 104 4.73 0.70 -4.79
CA PHE A 104 5.66 1.55 -5.54
C PHE A 104 5.02 2.05 -6.83
N LEU A 105 4.41 1.17 -7.62
CA LEU A 105 3.70 1.58 -8.84
C LEU A 105 2.54 2.54 -8.51
N ARG A 106 1.72 2.24 -7.50
CA ARG A 106 0.65 3.14 -7.03
C ARG A 106 1.18 4.53 -6.65
N HIS A 107 2.28 4.58 -5.90
CA HIS A 107 2.88 5.84 -5.47
C HIS A 107 3.57 6.58 -6.63
N LEU A 108 4.20 5.86 -7.55
CA LEU A 108 4.76 6.43 -8.78
C LEU A 108 3.68 7.16 -9.60
N LEU A 109 2.51 6.54 -9.77
CA LEU A 109 1.37 7.16 -10.47
C LEU A 109 0.85 8.38 -9.70
N TYR A 110 0.71 8.27 -8.38
CA TYR A 110 0.28 9.39 -7.53
C TYR A 110 1.18 10.62 -7.68
N GLU A 111 2.50 10.43 -7.67
CA GLU A 111 3.49 11.50 -7.80
C GLU A 111 3.59 12.04 -9.24
N GLY A 112 2.83 11.50 -10.20
CA GLY A 112 2.81 11.96 -11.59
C GLY A 112 3.99 11.45 -12.43
N PHE A 113 4.76 10.49 -11.93
CA PHE A 113 5.93 9.95 -12.65
C PHE A 113 5.57 9.01 -13.81
N ASN A 114 4.30 8.95 -14.22
CA ASN A 114 3.92 8.32 -15.49
C ASN A 114 4.07 9.24 -16.71
N GLN A 115 4.46 10.50 -16.49
CA GLN A 115 4.89 11.44 -17.52
C GLN A 115 6.41 11.63 -17.45
N ASP A 116 7.11 11.50 -18.58
CA ASP A 116 8.55 11.79 -18.68
C ASP A 116 8.85 13.30 -18.90
N GLU A 117 10.13 13.67 -18.97
CA GLU A 117 10.56 15.06 -19.13
C GLU A 117 10.20 15.69 -20.49
N GLU A 118 9.79 14.87 -21.47
CA GLU A 118 9.28 15.32 -22.77
C GLU A 118 7.75 15.25 -22.86
N ASN A 119 7.06 15.07 -21.73
CA ASN A 119 5.60 14.92 -21.62
C ASN A 119 5.04 13.63 -22.26
N ARG A 120 5.83 12.55 -22.35
CA ARG A 120 5.42 11.27 -22.93
C ARG A 120 5.03 10.27 -21.84
N GLN A 121 4.07 9.41 -22.14
CA GLN A 121 3.57 8.39 -21.20
C GLN A 121 4.56 7.23 -21.00
N VAL A 122 4.92 6.96 -19.76
CA VAL A 122 5.91 5.94 -19.40
C VAL A 122 5.32 4.53 -19.42
N PHE A 123 4.36 4.23 -18.55
CA PHE A 123 3.63 2.96 -18.52
C PHE A 123 2.29 3.08 -19.24
N ASP A 124 1.99 2.12 -20.09
CA ASP A 124 0.68 1.98 -20.74
C ASP A 124 -0.26 1.12 -19.89
N GLY A 125 0.30 0.22 -19.09
CA GLY A 125 -0.45 -0.67 -18.20
C GLY A 125 0.22 -0.96 -16.87
N VAL A 126 -0.57 -1.11 -15.81
CA VAL A 126 -0.10 -1.46 -14.47
C VAL A 126 -0.94 -2.59 -13.86
N ILE A 127 -0.29 -3.60 -13.30
CA ILE A 127 -0.89 -4.57 -12.39
C ILE A 127 -0.29 -4.36 -11.01
N ALA A 128 -1.04 -3.76 -10.09
CA ALA A 128 -0.65 -3.66 -8.69
C ALA A 128 -1.30 -4.81 -7.90
N ASN A 129 -0.49 -5.82 -7.62
CA ASN A 129 -0.88 -7.02 -6.92
C ASN A 129 -0.63 -6.89 -5.41
N VAL A 130 -1.63 -7.25 -4.62
CA VAL A 130 -1.63 -7.32 -3.16
C VAL A 130 -1.04 -6.07 -2.50
N SER A 131 -1.25 -4.91 -3.11
CA SER A 131 -0.79 -3.61 -2.57
C SER A 131 -1.68 -3.08 -1.46
N GLY A 132 -2.94 -3.54 -1.41
CA GLY A 132 -4.00 -2.90 -0.64
C GLY A 132 -4.31 -1.50 -1.14
N GLY A 133 -4.84 -0.66 -0.26
CA GLY A 133 -5.18 0.73 -0.57
C GLY A 133 -4.04 1.72 -0.39
N GLY A 134 -3.01 1.38 0.39
CA GLY A 134 -1.89 2.27 0.67
C GLY A 134 -0.97 2.52 -0.53
N MET A 135 -0.20 3.60 -0.39
CA MET A 135 1.04 3.85 -1.13
C MET A 135 2.22 3.27 -0.32
N GLY A 136 3.46 3.49 -0.74
CA GLY A 136 4.61 3.06 0.06
C GLY A 136 5.32 4.19 0.76
N SER A 137 6.26 3.83 1.63
CA SER A 137 7.16 4.78 2.26
C SER A 137 8.34 5.02 1.33
N PHE A 138 8.11 5.79 0.27
CA PHE A 138 9.10 6.05 -0.77
C PHE A 138 9.45 7.53 -0.93
N ASN A 139 8.55 8.44 -0.58
CA ASN A 139 8.73 9.88 -0.77
C ASN A 139 8.12 10.71 0.37
N HIS A 140 8.71 10.58 1.55
CA HIS A 140 8.48 11.48 2.69
C HIS A 140 9.72 11.50 3.59
N ARG A 141 9.77 12.45 4.53
CA ARG A 141 10.89 12.57 5.48
C ARG A 141 11.05 11.26 6.27
N PHE A 142 12.27 10.73 6.33
CA PHE A 142 12.63 9.47 7.00
C PHE A 142 11.87 8.24 6.46
N ALA A 143 11.46 8.28 5.18
CA ALA A 143 10.82 7.14 4.56
C ALA A 143 11.73 5.89 4.60
N GLN A 144 11.12 4.74 4.87
CA GLN A 144 11.79 3.45 4.86
C GLN A 144 11.04 2.52 3.90
N PRO A 145 11.57 2.31 2.68
CA PRO A 145 10.92 1.51 1.65
C PRO A 145 10.48 0.12 2.12
N SER A 146 11.25 -0.51 3.02
CA SER A 146 10.97 -1.84 3.59
C SER A 146 9.78 -1.89 4.54
N ARG A 147 9.36 -0.77 5.13
CA ARG A 147 8.31 -0.73 6.15
C ARG A 147 6.91 -0.58 5.56
N HIS A 148 5.93 -1.03 6.34
CA HIS A 148 4.52 -0.97 6.01
C HIS A 148 3.68 -1.07 7.28
N ALA A 149 2.47 -0.50 7.28
CA ALA A 149 1.52 -0.67 8.37
C ALA A 149 0.65 -1.91 8.18
N SER A 150 0.49 -2.73 9.22
CA SER A 150 -0.46 -3.86 9.27
C SER A 150 -1.35 -3.73 10.51
N ALA A 151 -2.27 -4.67 10.76
CA ALA A 151 -3.12 -4.61 11.96
C ALA A 151 -2.34 -4.76 13.28
N HIS A 152 -1.14 -5.36 13.26
CA HIS A 152 -0.40 -5.69 14.49
C HIS A 152 1.03 -5.15 14.55
N PHE A 153 1.60 -4.81 13.39
CA PHE A 153 2.97 -4.34 13.27
C PHE A 153 2.99 -2.99 12.54
N ASP A 154 3.80 -2.06 13.03
CA ASP A 154 4.01 -0.74 12.41
C ASP A 154 2.68 0.03 12.17
N VAL A 155 1.69 -0.11 13.06
CA VAL A 155 0.31 0.41 12.89
C VAL A 155 0.21 1.92 12.65
N TYR A 156 1.23 2.68 13.06
CA TYR A 156 1.33 4.13 12.86
C TYR A 156 2.33 4.52 11.77
N TYR A 157 2.86 3.57 11.01
CA TYR A 157 3.82 3.88 9.95
C TYR A 157 3.09 4.46 8.73
N PRO A 158 3.59 5.55 8.11
CA PRO A 158 2.87 6.34 7.11
C PRO A 158 2.81 5.70 5.71
N THR A 159 2.26 4.49 5.56
CA THR A 159 2.06 3.86 4.24
C THR A 159 0.63 3.92 3.72
N GLU A 160 -0.34 4.17 4.58
CA GLU A 160 -1.76 4.26 4.20
C GLU A 160 -2.23 5.69 4.40
N GLN A 161 -1.82 6.56 3.49
CA GLN A 161 -2.16 7.98 3.50
C GLN A 161 -3.11 8.27 2.35
N PHE A 162 -4.10 9.12 2.62
CA PHE A 162 -4.97 9.65 1.57
C PHE A 162 -4.12 10.38 0.51
N PRO A 163 -4.48 10.25 -0.79
CA PRO A 163 -5.68 9.58 -1.31
C PRO A 163 -5.53 8.06 -1.47
N PHE A 164 -6.65 7.34 -1.37
CA PHE A 164 -6.74 5.88 -1.58
C PHE A 164 -7.42 5.50 -2.90
N ASN A 165 -8.46 6.26 -3.26
CA ASN A 165 -9.23 6.14 -4.49
C ASN A 165 -8.47 6.78 -5.66
N ASP A 166 -8.70 6.26 -6.86
CA ASP A 166 -8.10 6.81 -8.08
C ASP A 166 -8.71 8.15 -8.46
N LEU A 167 -10.05 8.26 -8.36
CA LEU A 167 -10.77 9.50 -8.57
C LEU A 167 -10.66 10.44 -7.35
N PRO A 168 -10.69 11.76 -7.57
CA PRO A 168 -10.66 12.73 -6.46
C PRO A 168 -11.74 12.46 -5.42
N GLN A 169 -11.35 12.51 -4.15
CA GLN A 169 -12.26 12.47 -3.00
C GLN A 169 -12.00 13.68 -2.11
N ALA A 170 -13.04 14.25 -1.52
CA ALA A 170 -12.85 15.26 -0.48
C ALA A 170 -12.42 14.57 0.83
N ASP A 171 -11.32 15.06 1.41
CA ASP A 171 -10.89 14.69 2.76
C ASP A 171 -11.70 15.50 3.79
N PRO A 172 -12.60 14.87 4.56
CA PRO A 172 -13.51 15.60 5.46
C PRO A 172 -12.81 16.24 6.67
N ILE A 173 -11.51 15.98 6.87
CA ILE A 173 -10.75 16.47 8.03
C ILE A 173 -9.64 17.44 7.60
N ALA A 174 -8.96 17.17 6.48
CA ALA A 174 -7.75 17.91 6.09
C ALA A 174 -7.98 19.00 5.03
N ASP A 175 -9.23 19.44 4.80
CA ASP A 175 -9.64 20.45 3.81
C ASP A 175 -8.87 20.35 2.48
N ARG A 176 -8.79 19.12 1.95
CA ARG A 176 -8.09 18.80 0.71
C ARG A 176 -8.93 17.86 -0.14
N THR A 177 -8.81 17.99 -1.45
CA THR A 177 -9.40 17.06 -2.42
C THR A 177 -8.30 16.52 -3.30
N ASP A 178 -8.19 15.20 -3.41
CA ASP A 178 -7.13 14.55 -4.19
C ASP A 178 -7.56 13.13 -4.57
N GLY A 179 -6.92 12.59 -5.62
CA GLY A 179 -7.11 11.24 -6.14
C GLY A 179 -5.77 10.64 -6.56
N LEU A 180 -5.64 9.32 -6.53
CA LEU A 180 -4.40 8.66 -6.90
C LEU A 180 -4.00 8.93 -8.35
N LEU A 181 -4.97 9.07 -9.26
CA LEU A 181 -4.71 9.30 -10.69
C LEU A 181 -4.88 10.75 -11.15
N THR A 182 -5.18 11.70 -10.25
CA THR A 182 -5.45 13.10 -10.62
C THR A 182 -4.35 13.70 -11.50
N ARG A 183 -3.08 13.55 -11.12
CA ARG A 183 -1.94 14.05 -11.92
C ARG A 183 -1.80 13.32 -13.26
N CYS A 184 -2.09 12.03 -13.30
CA CYS A 184 -2.04 11.26 -14.54
C CYS A 184 -3.14 11.68 -15.52
N ASP A 185 -4.34 11.99 -15.00
CA ASP A 185 -5.47 12.46 -15.81
C ASP A 185 -5.18 13.86 -16.38
N GLU A 186 -4.66 14.77 -15.56
CA GLU A 186 -4.26 16.12 -15.98
C GLU A 186 -3.16 16.14 -17.05
N THR A 187 -2.28 15.14 -17.03
CA THR A 187 -1.16 15.00 -17.98
C THR A 187 -1.47 14.07 -19.16
N GLU A 188 -2.70 13.54 -19.24
CA GLU A 188 -3.13 12.55 -20.23
C GLU A 188 -2.21 11.31 -20.27
N THR A 189 -1.64 10.93 -19.12
CA THR A 189 -0.75 9.77 -18.98
C THR A 189 -1.35 8.64 -18.16
N THR A 190 -2.66 8.62 -17.89
CA THR A 190 -3.30 7.57 -17.10
C THR A 190 -3.19 6.18 -17.76
N PRO A 191 -2.52 5.20 -17.12
CA PRO A 191 -2.41 3.84 -17.67
C PRO A 191 -3.72 3.06 -17.48
N LYS A 192 -3.84 1.92 -18.17
CA LYS A 192 -4.84 0.90 -17.82
C LYS A 192 -4.37 0.09 -16.62
N ILE A 193 -5.22 -0.11 -15.61
CA ILE A 193 -4.78 -0.63 -14.31
C ILE A 193 -5.64 -1.80 -13.85
N PHE A 194 -4.97 -2.85 -13.39
CA PHE A 194 -5.58 -3.89 -12.55
C PHE A 194 -5.05 -3.81 -11.13
N TYR A 195 -5.98 -3.66 -10.18
CA TYR A 195 -5.73 -3.91 -8.77
C TYR A 195 -6.20 -5.31 -8.41
N THR A 196 -5.26 -6.17 -8.02
CA THR A 196 -5.57 -7.49 -7.50
C THR A 196 -5.30 -7.53 -6.02
N ASN A 197 -6.29 -7.93 -5.22
CA ASN A 197 -6.17 -8.01 -3.77
C ASN A 197 -6.67 -9.36 -3.27
N THR A 198 -6.08 -9.85 -2.19
CA THR A 198 -6.59 -11.01 -1.46
C THR A 198 -7.39 -10.55 -0.24
N SER A 199 -8.01 -11.49 0.46
CA SER A 199 -8.66 -11.17 1.73
C SER A 199 -7.67 -10.63 2.77
N THR A 200 -6.37 -10.94 2.66
CA THR A 200 -5.35 -10.35 3.55
C THR A 200 -5.30 -8.82 3.41
N GLU A 201 -5.42 -8.29 2.20
CA GLU A 201 -5.33 -6.83 1.99
C GLU A 201 -6.57 -6.10 2.48
N TYR A 202 -7.74 -6.74 2.45
CA TYR A 202 -8.95 -6.19 3.08
C TYR A 202 -8.82 -6.13 4.60
N TRP A 203 -8.24 -7.16 5.22
CA TRP A 203 -8.05 -7.20 6.67
C TRP A 203 -6.88 -6.37 7.18
N ASN A 204 -5.80 -6.23 6.40
CA ASN A 204 -4.52 -5.70 6.88
C ASN A 204 -3.96 -4.52 6.08
N ARG A 205 -4.54 -4.18 4.92
CA ARG A 205 -3.98 -3.18 3.99
C ARG A 205 -5.01 -2.20 3.42
N SER A 206 -6.17 -2.10 4.08
CA SER A 206 -7.21 -1.11 3.74
C SER A 206 -7.62 -1.13 2.28
N ALA A 207 -7.66 -2.33 1.69
CA ALA A 207 -8.02 -2.50 0.28
C ALA A 207 -9.42 -1.97 -0.05
N SER A 208 -10.34 -1.92 0.92
CA SER A 208 -11.67 -1.33 0.69
C SER A 208 -11.60 0.14 0.28
N LEU A 209 -10.64 0.90 0.79
CA LEU A 209 -10.56 2.35 0.54
C LEU A 209 -10.19 2.70 -0.92
N ILE A 210 -9.81 1.73 -1.75
CA ILE A 210 -9.63 1.97 -3.20
C ILE A 210 -10.96 2.05 -3.95
N HIS A 211 -12.07 1.61 -3.33
CA HIS A 211 -13.40 1.58 -3.95
C HIS A 211 -14.53 2.00 -2.99
N THR A 212 -14.20 2.51 -1.81
CA THR A 212 -15.14 3.18 -0.91
C THR A 212 -14.73 4.63 -0.67
N ASN A 213 -15.66 5.47 -0.21
CA ASN A 213 -15.35 6.84 0.20
C ASN A 213 -14.31 6.88 1.34
N VAL A 214 -13.76 8.06 1.64
CA VAL A 214 -12.67 8.24 2.64
C VAL A 214 -13.02 7.68 4.02
N THR A 215 -14.30 7.67 4.39
CA THR A 215 -14.78 7.12 5.67
C THR A 215 -15.13 5.63 5.63
N GLY A 216 -15.06 4.97 4.47
CA GLY A 216 -15.39 3.56 4.30
C GLY A 216 -16.87 3.22 4.50
N THR A 217 -17.77 4.18 4.24
CA THR A 217 -19.21 4.06 4.51
C THR A 217 -20.07 3.93 3.27
N HIS A 218 -19.55 4.30 2.10
CA HIS A 218 -20.26 4.23 0.81
C HIS A 218 -19.31 3.72 -0.27
N ASP A 219 -19.86 2.97 -1.24
CA ASP A 219 -19.12 2.60 -2.44
C ASP A 219 -18.81 3.86 -3.27
N SER A 220 -17.60 3.93 -3.81
CA SER A 220 -17.14 4.99 -4.72
C SER A 220 -17.18 4.50 -6.16
N SER A 221 -17.37 5.44 -7.09
CA SER A 221 -17.16 5.16 -8.51
C SER A 221 -15.71 4.75 -8.78
N ILE A 222 -15.52 3.78 -9.68
CA ILE A 222 -14.19 3.32 -10.10
C ILE A 222 -13.78 4.10 -11.34
N HIS A 223 -12.50 4.50 -11.39
CA HIS A 223 -11.94 5.18 -12.56
C HIS A 223 -12.07 4.29 -13.83
N PRO A 224 -12.45 4.83 -15.00
CA PRO A 224 -12.70 4.02 -16.21
C PRO A 224 -11.50 3.19 -16.67
N SER A 225 -10.27 3.67 -16.44
CA SER A 225 -9.02 2.94 -16.72
C SER A 225 -8.66 1.88 -15.67
N VAL A 226 -9.53 1.58 -14.69
CA VAL A 226 -9.23 0.68 -13.58
C VAL A 226 -10.20 -0.51 -13.55
N ARG A 227 -9.69 -1.71 -13.24
CA ARG A 227 -10.48 -2.84 -12.75
C ARG A 227 -9.92 -3.38 -11.44
N ILE A 228 -10.81 -3.81 -10.55
CA ILE A 228 -10.47 -4.34 -9.23
C ILE A 228 -10.94 -5.79 -9.12
N TYR A 229 -10.02 -6.70 -8.84
CA TYR A 229 -10.30 -8.11 -8.62
C TYR A 229 -9.90 -8.55 -7.21
N HIS A 230 -10.86 -9.11 -6.48
CA HIS A 230 -10.66 -9.69 -5.15
C HIS A 230 -10.60 -11.22 -5.25
N PHE A 231 -9.43 -11.79 -4.98
CA PHE A 231 -9.25 -13.23 -4.80
C PHE A 231 -9.67 -13.64 -3.38
N THR A 232 -10.99 -13.77 -3.19
CA THR A 232 -11.62 -14.00 -1.88
C THR A 232 -11.12 -15.29 -1.22
N GLY A 233 -11.01 -15.26 0.11
CA GLY A 233 -10.57 -16.40 0.92
C GLY A 233 -9.08 -16.71 0.84
N THR A 234 -8.29 -16.03 0.00
CA THR A 234 -6.85 -16.31 -0.18
C THR A 234 -5.97 -15.43 0.73
N GLN A 235 -4.69 -15.83 0.85
CA GLN A 235 -3.67 -15.15 1.66
C GLN A 235 -2.78 -14.23 0.80
N HIS A 236 -2.05 -13.30 1.43
CA HIS A 236 -1.11 -12.35 0.79
C HIS A 236 -0.19 -13.02 -0.26
N GLY A 237 0.21 -14.26 0.02
CA GLY A 237 0.66 -15.23 -0.95
C GLY A 237 0.11 -16.61 -0.59
N PRO A 238 0.01 -17.55 -1.54
CA PRO A 238 -0.29 -18.94 -1.23
C PRO A 238 0.75 -19.49 -0.26
N ALA A 239 0.27 -20.15 0.79
CA ALA A 239 1.10 -20.94 1.68
C ALA A 239 1.48 -22.29 1.06
N ASP A 240 2.40 -23.00 1.71
CA ASP A 240 2.66 -24.39 1.38
C ASP A 240 1.46 -25.28 1.77
N LEU A 241 1.38 -26.45 1.15
CA LEU A 241 0.43 -27.47 1.58
C LEU A 241 0.74 -27.86 3.04
N PRO A 242 -0.27 -27.87 3.93
CA PRO A 242 -0.04 -28.20 5.34
C PRO A 242 0.54 -29.61 5.46
N GLN A 243 1.68 -29.75 6.14
CA GLN A 243 2.31 -31.05 6.39
C GLN A 243 1.87 -31.68 7.71
N ASN A 244 1.40 -30.85 8.65
CA ASN A 244 0.91 -31.25 9.97
C ASN A 244 -0.49 -30.67 10.21
N ALA A 245 -1.20 -31.23 11.20
CA ALA A 245 -2.47 -30.69 11.64
C ALA A 245 -2.24 -29.44 12.51
N ASP A 246 -2.10 -28.27 11.89
CA ASP A 246 -2.11 -26.98 12.58
C ASP A 246 -3.54 -26.42 12.60
N GLU A 247 -3.99 -25.94 13.77
CA GLU A 247 -5.33 -25.34 13.96
C GLU A 247 -5.60 -24.19 12.98
N LEU A 248 -4.54 -23.45 12.61
CA LEU A 248 -4.57 -22.33 11.66
C LEU A 248 -3.52 -22.54 10.56
N SER A 249 -3.65 -23.65 9.83
CA SER A 249 -2.80 -23.93 8.67
C SER A 249 -2.85 -22.80 7.63
N GLY A 250 -1.73 -22.53 6.98
CA GLY A 250 -1.68 -21.60 5.84
C GLY A 250 -2.62 -22.02 4.71
N ASN A 251 -3.13 -21.04 3.95
CA ASN A 251 -4.01 -21.31 2.82
C ASN A 251 -3.19 -21.51 1.53
N PRO A 252 -3.15 -22.72 0.94
CA PRO A 252 -2.37 -23.01 -0.25
C PRO A 252 -3.04 -22.59 -1.56
N VAL A 253 -4.25 -22.02 -1.53
CA VAL A 253 -4.99 -21.62 -2.75
C VAL A 253 -4.17 -20.60 -3.56
N ASN A 254 -3.74 -21.03 -4.74
CA ASN A 254 -2.83 -20.26 -5.59
C ASN A 254 -3.58 -19.36 -6.58
N PHE A 255 -3.87 -18.13 -6.15
CA PHE A 255 -4.48 -17.11 -7.01
C PHE A 255 -3.57 -16.61 -8.14
N ARG A 256 -2.24 -16.88 -8.07
CA ARG A 256 -1.27 -16.41 -9.08
C ARG A 256 -1.53 -17.04 -10.45
N LEU A 257 -2.27 -18.15 -10.53
CA LEU A 257 -2.70 -18.75 -11.79
C LEU A 257 -3.51 -17.77 -12.65
N CYS A 258 -4.24 -16.84 -12.04
CA CYS A 258 -5.00 -15.81 -12.74
C CYS A 258 -4.12 -14.68 -13.32
N HIS A 259 -2.89 -14.48 -12.82
CA HIS A 259 -2.04 -13.36 -13.26
C HIS A 259 -1.71 -13.40 -14.75
N ARG A 260 -1.52 -14.59 -15.33
CA ARG A 260 -1.24 -14.73 -16.77
C ARG A 260 -2.44 -14.32 -17.63
N ALA A 261 -3.66 -14.68 -17.20
CA ALA A 261 -4.87 -14.26 -17.89
C ALA A 261 -5.06 -12.74 -17.80
N LEU A 262 -4.82 -12.16 -16.62
CA LEU A 262 -4.86 -10.71 -16.43
C LEU A 262 -3.79 -9.98 -17.26
N LEU A 263 -2.58 -10.51 -17.38
CA LEU A 263 -1.55 -9.92 -18.25
C LEU A 263 -2.00 -9.89 -19.72
N VAL A 264 -2.57 -10.98 -20.22
CA VAL A 264 -3.08 -11.06 -21.60
C VAL A 264 -4.24 -10.08 -21.79
N ALA A 265 -5.19 -10.04 -20.85
CA ALA A 265 -6.33 -9.10 -20.89
C ALA A 265 -5.87 -7.64 -20.84
N LEU A 266 -4.90 -7.32 -19.99
CA LEU A 266 -4.35 -5.97 -19.90
C LEU A 266 -3.67 -5.56 -21.21
N ASN A 267 -2.85 -6.44 -21.80
CA ASN A 267 -2.23 -6.14 -23.09
C ASN A 267 -3.26 -5.92 -24.19
N LYS A 268 -4.34 -6.71 -24.24
CA LYS A 268 -5.44 -6.49 -25.20
C LYS A 268 -6.17 -5.18 -24.96
N TRP A 269 -6.46 -4.85 -23.71
CA TRP A 269 -7.11 -3.58 -23.36
C TRP A 269 -6.29 -2.37 -23.81
N ILE A 270 -4.97 -2.43 -23.67
CA ILE A 270 -4.06 -1.36 -24.10
C ILE A 270 -3.86 -1.35 -25.62
N ALA A 271 -3.80 -2.52 -26.25
CA ALA A 271 -3.45 -2.64 -27.66
C ALA A 271 -4.63 -2.41 -28.62
N GLU A 272 -5.82 -2.80 -28.18
CA GLU A 272 -7.00 -3.00 -29.03
C GLU A 272 -8.26 -2.33 -28.45
N ASP A 273 -8.17 -1.65 -27.30
CA ASP A 273 -9.32 -1.16 -26.52
C ASP A 273 -10.37 -2.26 -26.22
N ASP A 274 -9.92 -3.52 -26.14
CA ASP A 274 -10.74 -4.67 -25.75
C ASP A 274 -10.97 -4.67 -24.24
N ASP A 275 -12.17 -4.25 -23.81
CA ASP A 275 -12.50 -4.10 -22.40
C ASP A 275 -12.38 -5.45 -21.65
N PRO A 276 -11.63 -5.48 -20.53
CA PRO A 276 -11.48 -6.67 -19.71
C PRO A 276 -12.76 -6.94 -18.90
N PRO A 277 -12.88 -8.13 -18.28
CA PRO A 277 -13.99 -8.44 -17.40
C PRO A 277 -14.21 -7.35 -16.35
N GLU A 278 -15.46 -7.02 -16.08
CA GLU A 278 -15.85 -6.05 -15.06
C GLU A 278 -15.23 -6.35 -13.69
N SER A 279 -15.05 -5.31 -12.89
CA SER A 279 -14.50 -5.44 -11.55
C SER A 279 -15.28 -6.46 -10.72
N ARG A 280 -14.57 -7.29 -9.96
CA ARG A 280 -15.15 -8.29 -9.05
C ARG A 280 -14.54 -8.15 -7.67
N HIS A 281 -15.18 -7.37 -6.83
CA HIS A 281 -14.83 -7.14 -5.43
C HIS A 281 -16.11 -7.05 -4.59
N GLY A 282 -15.97 -7.07 -3.26
CA GLY A 282 -17.10 -6.88 -2.37
C GLY A 282 -17.49 -5.41 -2.27
N THR A 283 -18.78 -5.11 -2.27
CA THR A 283 -19.36 -3.76 -2.17
C THR A 283 -20.29 -3.66 -0.97
N ILE A 284 -20.48 -2.44 -0.47
CA ILE A 284 -21.41 -2.14 0.62
C ILE A 284 -22.85 -2.30 0.12
N SER A 285 -23.15 -1.83 -1.11
CA SER A 285 -24.47 -1.92 -1.74
C SER A 285 -24.99 -3.36 -1.81
N ASP A 286 -24.11 -4.31 -2.09
CA ASP A 286 -24.47 -5.72 -2.27
C ASP A 286 -24.39 -6.50 -0.95
N GLY A 287 -24.04 -5.84 0.16
CA GLY A 287 -23.86 -6.47 1.47
C GLY A 287 -22.71 -7.45 1.53
N THR A 288 -21.75 -7.36 0.60
CA THR A 288 -20.59 -8.27 0.49
C THR A 288 -19.29 -7.67 1.03
N LEU A 289 -19.27 -6.36 1.28
CA LEU A 289 -18.30 -5.65 2.11
C LEU A 289 -19.00 -5.12 3.36
N VAL A 290 -18.64 -5.63 4.53
CA VAL A 290 -19.32 -5.35 5.79
C VAL A 290 -18.34 -5.00 6.92
N ALA A 291 -18.81 -4.23 7.90
CA ALA A 291 -18.05 -3.95 9.10
C ALA A 291 -17.84 -5.21 9.96
N LEU A 292 -16.76 -5.25 10.74
CA LEU A 292 -16.43 -6.38 11.64
C LEU A 292 -17.60 -6.75 12.57
N GLU A 293 -18.31 -5.75 13.10
CA GLU A 293 -19.46 -5.98 14.00
C GLU A 293 -20.61 -6.75 13.34
N GLN A 294 -20.77 -6.64 12.02
CA GLN A 294 -21.74 -7.44 11.29
C GLN A 294 -21.23 -8.88 11.11
N ILE A 295 -19.93 -9.06 10.82
CA ILE A 295 -19.29 -10.39 10.75
C ILE A 295 -19.42 -11.11 12.09
N LYS A 296 -19.20 -10.43 13.22
CA LYS A 296 -19.35 -11.00 14.58
C LYS A 296 -20.74 -11.60 14.83
N LYS A 297 -21.80 -10.97 14.29
CA LYS A 297 -23.18 -11.43 14.46
C LYS A 297 -23.49 -12.69 13.64
N SER A 298 -22.82 -12.87 12.51
CA SER A 298 -23.02 -13.99 11.59
C SER A 298 -21.90 -15.04 11.64
N TRP A 299 -20.89 -14.85 12.51
CA TRP A 299 -19.75 -15.75 12.59
C TRP A 299 -20.20 -17.16 12.99
N PRO A 300 -19.86 -18.19 12.20
CA PRO A 300 -20.26 -19.56 12.53
C PRO A 300 -19.65 -19.99 13.87
N LYS A 301 -20.36 -20.86 14.61
CA LYS A 301 -19.76 -21.56 15.74
C LYS A 301 -18.71 -22.54 15.22
N MET A 302 -17.46 -22.10 15.22
CA MET A 302 -16.29 -22.90 14.84
C MET A 302 -15.20 -22.75 15.91
N PRO A 303 -14.27 -23.71 16.05
CA PRO A 303 -13.19 -23.67 17.05
C PRO A 303 -12.10 -22.63 16.72
N LEU A 304 -12.40 -21.63 15.88
CA LEU A 304 -11.50 -20.57 15.47
C LEU A 304 -12.04 -19.22 15.95
N ALA A 305 -11.18 -18.47 16.64
CA ALA A 305 -11.48 -17.11 17.04
C ALA A 305 -11.54 -16.19 15.81
N LEU A 306 -12.55 -15.32 15.75
CA LEU A 306 -12.59 -14.23 14.79
C LEU A 306 -11.48 -13.22 15.12
N PRO A 307 -10.81 -12.62 14.12
CA PRO A 307 -9.91 -11.49 14.34
C PRO A 307 -10.56 -10.38 15.17
N SER A 308 -9.83 -9.85 16.15
CA SER A 308 -10.36 -8.85 17.09
C SER A 308 -10.60 -7.47 16.46
N HIS A 309 -9.78 -7.10 15.46
CA HIS A 309 -9.89 -5.86 14.71
C HIS A 309 -9.22 -6.00 13.33
N PRO A 310 -9.77 -5.42 12.25
CA PRO A 310 -9.02 -5.20 11.02
C PRO A 310 -7.99 -4.08 11.22
N ARG A 311 -7.16 -3.85 10.21
CA ARG A 311 -6.40 -2.62 10.06
C ARG A 311 -7.34 -1.45 9.79
N ASP A 312 -7.26 -0.44 10.66
CA ASP A 312 -7.95 0.84 10.50
C ASP A 312 -6.91 1.96 10.27
N PRO A 313 -6.74 2.47 9.03
CA PRO A 313 -5.81 3.55 8.71
C PRO A 313 -5.99 4.74 9.63
N ARG A 314 -4.90 5.13 10.28
CA ARG A 314 -4.90 6.30 11.15
C ARG A 314 -4.38 7.48 10.35
N ARG A 315 -5.05 8.62 10.51
CA ARG A 315 -4.48 9.92 10.17
C ARG A 315 -3.32 10.15 11.13
N LEU A 316 -2.16 10.44 10.55
CA LEU A 316 -0.97 10.73 11.31
C LEU A 316 -0.81 12.24 11.36
N ASP A 317 -0.75 12.76 12.57
CA ASP A 317 -0.19 14.08 12.83
C ASP A 317 1.33 13.92 12.86
N HIS A 318 2.02 14.61 11.96
CA HIS A 318 3.49 14.55 11.84
C HIS A 318 4.18 15.60 12.72
N GLY A 319 3.42 16.31 13.56
CA GLY A 319 3.87 17.46 14.35
C GLY A 319 3.57 18.78 13.68
#